data_AF-A0A1Z9B692-F1
#
_entry.id   AF-A0A1Z9B692-F1
#
_cell.length_a   1.000
_cell.length_b   1.000
_cell.length_c   1.000
_cell.angle_alpha   90.00
_cell.angle_beta   90.00
_cell.angle_gamma   90.00
#
_symmetry.space_group_name_H-M   'P 1'
#
loop_
_entity.id
_entity.type
_entity.pdbx_description
1 polymer ?
#
loop_
_entity_poly.entity_id
_entity_poly.type
_entity_poly.pdbx_seq_one_letter_code
_entity_poly.pdbx_strand_id
1 'polypeptide(L)'
;ESFIRFYENNGYSNKLLWSKEGWNWLLRNKNNTFINLCTYDENRKFILNKWFGLDHLVDSNFPALHISFFEAQAYCNWKKRRLPTELEWMLATKKKEFEWGYVWEWTNDTFMSYKEFRPHPYEDYSKPWFNDHQVVKGTSFATQKKFKCIRFRNFYQKHRNDVFIGFRTVKDLL
;
A
#
# COMPACT_ATOMS: atom_id res chain seq x y z
N GLU A 1 9.64 -6.98 9.97
CA GLU A 1 8.74 -8.04 10.49
C GLU A 1 7.62 -8.24 9.47
N SER A 2 7.47 -9.46 8.92
CA SER A 2 6.82 -9.67 7.62
C SER A 2 5.28 -9.70 7.67
N PHE A 3 4.66 -9.37 6.54
CA PHE A 3 3.22 -9.50 6.31
C PHE A 3 2.76 -10.97 6.37
N ILE A 4 3.67 -11.91 6.11
CA ILE A 4 3.45 -13.35 6.27
C ILE A 4 3.04 -13.69 7.72
N ARG A 5 3.71 -13.10 8.72
CA ARG A 5 3.34 -13.34 10.13
C ARG A 5 1.94 -12.86 10.46
N PHE A 6 1.48 -11.78 9.83
CA PHE A 6 0.10 -11.30 10.00
C PHE A 6 -0.89 -12.35 9.49
N TYR A 7 -0.63 -12.95 8.33
CA TYR A 7 -1.44 -14.05 7.82
C TYR A 7 -1.43 -15.27 8.76
N GLU A 8 -0.24 -15.73 9.16
CA GLU A 8 -0.06 -16.88 10.06
C GLU A 8 -0.75 -16.70 11.42
N ASN A 9 -0.87 -15.47 11.91
CA ASN A 9 -1.54 -15.14 13.17
C ASN A 9 -3.04 -14.84 12.97
N ASN A 10 -3.69 -15.55 12.05
CA ASN A 10 -5.12 -15.43 11.75
C ASN A 10 -5.56 -14.04 11.28
N GLY A 11 -4.66 -13.24 10.68
CA GLY A 11 -4.95 -11.88 10.25
C GLY A 11 -6.16 -11.76 9.31
N TYR A 12 -6.32 -12.74 8.42
CA TYR A 12 -7.43 -12.82 7.45
C TYR A 12 -8.70 -13.48 7.99
N SER A 13 -8.65 -14.10 9.17
CA SER A 13 -9.79 -14.76 9.81
C SER A 13 -10.34 -13.95 10.98
N ASN A 14 -9.56 -12.99 11.50
CA ASN A 14 -9.96 -12.16 12.63
C ASN A 14 -10.65 -10.87 12.18
N LYS A 15 -11.99 -10.90 12.15
CA LYS A 15 -12.84 -9.75 11.79
C LYS A 15 -12.54 -8.46 12.56
N LEU A 16 -12.08 -8.54 13.80
CA LEU A 16 -11.80 -7.36 14.64
C LEU A 16 -10.64 -6.51 14.11
N LEU A 17 -9.78 -7.08 13.26
CA LEU A 17 -8.68 -6.36 12.66
C LEU A 17 -9.13 -5.50 11.47
N TRP A 18 -10.32 -5.74 10.91
CA TRP A 18 -10.77 -5.13 9.67
C TRP A 18 -11.84 -4.07 9.92
N SER A 19 -11.83 -3.01 9.12
CA SER A 19 -12.99 -2.13 9.02
C SER A 19 -14.19 -2.90 8.44
N LYS A 20 -15.41 -2.41 8.66
CA LYS A 20 -16.63 -3.02 8.07
C LYS A 20 -16.52 -3.14 6.55
N GLU A 21 -16.03 -2.08 5.90
CA GLU A 21 -15.80 -2.04 4.45
C GLU A 21 -14.75 -3.07 4.03
N GLY A 22 -13.60 -3.10 4.72
CA GLY A 22 -12.51 -4.04 4.41
C GLY A 22 -12.89 -5.51 4.64
N TRP A 23 -13.66 -5.82 5.68
CA TRP A 23 -14.15 -7.18 5.93
C TRP A 23 -15.11 -7.63 4.83
N ASN A 24 -16.01 -6.75 4.39
CA ASN A 24 -16.92 -7.05 3.28
C ASN A 24 -16.16 -7.25 1.96
N TRP A 25 -15.14 -6.43 1.70
CA TRP A 25 -14.25 -6.61 0.56
C TRP A 25 -13.56 -7.98 0.61
N LEU A 26 -12.98 -8.35 1.76
CA LEU A 26 -12.28 -9.63 1.94
C LEU A 26 -13.21 -10.83 1.68
N LEU A 27 -14.44 -10.78 2.21
CA LEU A 27 -15.40 -11.86 2.00
C LEU A 27 -15.77 -12.06 0.51
N ARG A 28 -15.82 -10.97 -0.26
CA ARG A 28 -16.13 -11.00 -1.71
C ARG A 28 -14.92 -11.36 -2.58
N ASN A 29 -13.71 -11.06 -2.11
CA ASN A 29 -12.48 -11.12 -2.91
C ASN A 29 -11.46 -12.12 -2.35
N LYS A 30 -11.89 -13.20 -1.67
CA LYS A 30 -10.97 -14.15 -1.02
C LYS A 30 -9.80 -14.58 -1.91
N ASN A 31 -10.09 -14.91 -3.17
CA ASN A 31 -9.09 -15.38 -4.16
C ASN A 31 -8.17 -14.27 -4.69
N ASN A 32 -8.48 -13.00 -4.45
CA ASN A 32 -7.70 -11.84 -4.90
C ASN A 32 -7.20 -11.06 -3.68
N THR A 33 -6.44 -11.74 -2.82
CA THR A 33 -5.78 -11.18 -1.63
C THR A 33 -4.29 -11.43 -1.74
N PHE A 34 -3.46 -10.67 -1.02
CA PHE A 34 -2.00 -10.83 -1.02
C PHE A 34 -1.57 -12.28 -0.89
N ILE A 35 -2.15 -13.00 0.07
CA ILE A 35 -1.74 -14.38 0.35
C ILE A 35 -2.05 -15.35 -0.79
N ASN A 36 -3.08 -15.05 -1.59
CA ASN A 36 -3.45 -15.84 -2.75
C ASN A 36 -2.75 -15.40 -4.04
N LEU A 37 -2.11 -14.22 -4.03
CA LEU A 37 -1.30 -13.71 -5.12
C LEU A 37 0.19 -14.06 -4.95
N CYS A 38 0.63 -14.41 -3.74
CA CYS A 38 2.01 -14.75 -3.44
C CYS A 38 2.17 -16.24 -3.17
N THR A 39 3.12 -16.89 -3.86
CA THR A 39 3.59 -18.24 -3.51
C THR A 39 4.95 -18.17 -2.84
N TYR A 40 5.28 -19.17 -2.02
CA TYR A 40 6.50 -19.22 -1.22
C TYR A 40 7.32 -20.45 -1.60
N ASP A 41 8.65 -20.35 -1.47
CA ASP A 41 9.51 -21.52 -1.44
C ASP A 41 9.29 -22.31 -0.12
N GLU A 42 9.77 -23.56 -0.08
CA GLU A 42 9.62 -24.45 1.09
C GLU A 42 10.15 -23.82 2.38
N ASN A 43 11.17 -22.96 2.27
CA ASN A 43 11.81 -22.28 3.39
C ASN A 43 11.24 -20.88 3.69
N ARG A 44 10.22 -20.41 2.94
CA ARG A 44 9.64 -19.06 3.01
C ARG A 44 10.68 -17.92 2.92
N LYS A 45 11.84 -18.21 2.33
CA LYS A 45 12.92 -17.25 2.11
C LYS A 45 12.65 -16.39 0.89
N PHE A 46 11.95 -16.94 -0.10
CA PHE A 46 11.60 -16.26 -1.34
C PHE A 46 10.09 -16.26 -1.58
N ILE A 47 9.61 -15.14 -2.11
CA ILE A 47 8.25 -14.97 -2.61
C ILE A 47 8.32 -15.01 -4.13
N LEU A 48 7.64 -15.97 -4.73
CA LEU A 48 7.51 -16.05 -6.17
C LEU A 48 6.39 -15.10 -6.61
N ASN A 49 6.76 -14.09 -7.39
CA ASN A 49 5.84 -13.12 -7.98
C ASN A 49 5.86 -13.24 -9.49
N LYS A 50 4.70 -13.10 -10.13
CA LYS A 50 4.62 -13.06 -11.60
C LYS A 50 4.52 -11.62 -12.08
N TRP A 51 5.60 -11.08 -12.64
CA TRP A 51 5.64 -9.73 -13.19
C TRP A 51 6.01 -9.77 -14.66
N PHE A 52 5.21 -9.08 -15.49
CA PHE A 52 5.39 -9.02 -16.94
C PHE A 52 5.41 -10.40 -17.62
N GLY A 53 4.62 -11.34 -17.10
CA GLY A 53 4.54 -12.73 -17.60
C GLY A 53 5.69 -13.63 -17.14
N LEU A 54 6.66 -13.10 -16.40
CA LEU A 54 7.83 -13.82 -15.91
C LEU A 54 7.72 -14.06 -14.41
N ASP A 55 8.26 -15.20 -13.98
CA ASP A 55 8.37 -15.55 -12.58
C ASP A 55 9.62 -14.89 -11.98
N HIS A 56 9.45 -14.17 -10.88
CA HIS A 56 10.50 -13.47 -10.14
C HIS A 56 10.58 -14.03 -8.73
N LEU A 57 11.76 -14.52 -8.35
CA LEU A 57 12.05 -14.87 -6.96
C LEU A 57 12.48 -13.61 -6.22
N VAL A 58 11.64 -13.18 -5.30
CA VAL A 58 11.83 -11.96 -4.52
C VAL A 58 12.21 -12.35 -3.09
N ASP A 59 13.29 -11.78 -2.56
CA ASP A 59 13.71 -12.01 -1.18
C ASP A 59 12.58 -11.64 -0.20
N SER A 60 12.37 -12.44 0.84
CA SER A 60 11.31 -12.20 1.84
C SER A 60 11.47 -10.90 2.65
N ASN A 61 12.64 -10.24 2.59
CA ASN A 61 12.85 -8.90 3.11
C ASN A 61 12.37 -7.78 2.18
N PHE A 62 12.04 -8.11 0.93
CA PHE A 62 11.45 -7.16 0.01
C PHE A 62 10.08 -6.68 0.54
N PRO A 63 9.72 -5.39 0.36
CA PRO A 63 8.44 -4.88 0.84
C PRO A 63 7.26 -5.65 0.26
N ALA A 64 6.25 -5.96 1.09
CA ALA A 64 5.03 -6.60 0.60
C ALA A 64 4.37 -5.74 -0.51
N LEU A 65 3.91 -6.40 -1.56
CA LEU A 65 3.37 -5.83 -2.80
C LEU A 65 1.98 -6.36 -3.08
N HIS A 66 1.22 -5.72 -3.96
CA HIS A 66 -0.15 -6.14 -4.29
C HIS A 66 -1.04 -6.19 -3.05
N ILE A 67 -0.84 -5.23 -2.15
CA ILE A 67 -1.59 -5.06 -0.91
C ILE A 67 -2.69 -4.04 -1.15
N SER A 68 -3.94 -4.39 -0.87
CA SER A 68 -5.05 -3.42 -0.82
C SER A 68 -4.92 -2.49 0.38
N PHE A 69 -5.57 -1.33 0.34
CA PHE A 69 -5.62 -0.42 1.50
C PHE A 69 -6.24 -1.11 2.73
N PHE A 70 -7.24 -1.98 2.51
CA PHE A 70 -7.90 -2.71 3.60
C PHE A 70 -6.95 -3.68 4.31
N GLU A 71 -6.14 -4.42 3.54
CA GLU A 71 -5.10 -5.30 4.08
C GLU A 71 -4.04 -4.52 4.86
N ALA A 72 -3.59 -3.39 4.31
CA ALA A 72 -2.63 -2.51 4.97
C ALA A 72 -3.17 -1.98 6.31
N GLN A 73 -4.45 -1.57 6.35
CA GLN A 73 -5.12 -1.13 7.57
C GLN A 73 -5.28 -2.26 8.59
N ALA A 74 -5.67 -3.46 8.14
CA ALA A 74 -5.83 -4.62 9.02
C ALA A 74 -4.50 -5.05 9.65
N TYR A 75 -3.41 -5.01 8.88
CA TYR A 75 -2.06 -5.23 9.41
C TYR A 75 -1.69 -4.18 10.47
N CYS A 76 -1.97 -2.90 10.19
CA CYS A 76 -1.70 -1.82 11.14
C CYS A 76 -2.44 -2.04 12.46
N ASN A 77 -3.73 -2.41 12.40
CA ASN A 77 -4.55 -2.71 13.57
C ASN A 77 -3.96 -3.88 14.38
N TRP A 78 -3.52 -4.95 13.70
CA TRP A 78 -2.86 -6.08 14.35
C TRP A 78 -1.60 -5.67 15.10
N LYS A 79 -0.78 -4.80 14.50
CA LYS A 79 0.43 -4.26 15.14
C LYS A 79 0.16 -3.13 16.14
N LYS A 80 -1.09 -2.72 16.37
CA LYS A 80 -1.45 -1.52 17.16
C LYS A 80 -0.73 -0.26 16.65
N ARG A 81 -0.78 -0.07 15.34
CA ARG A 81 -0.17 1.02 14.57
C ARG A 81 -1.21 1.58 13.60
N ARG A 82 -0.83 2.56 12.78
CA ARG A 82 -1.66 3.10 11.69
C ARG A 82 -0.83 3.35 10.44
N LEU A 83 -1.52 3.61 9.33
CA LEU A 83 -0.89 4.15 8.12
C LEU A 83 -0.46 5.61 8.37
N PRO A 84 0.66 6.06 7.79
CA PRO A 84 1.07 7.46 7.86
C PRO A 84 0.07 8.34 7.14
N THR A 85 -0.03 9.61 7.53
CA THR A 85 -0.57 10.61 6.64
C THR A 85 0.40 10.91 5.50
N GLU A 86 -0.08 11.47 4.38
CA GLU A 86 0.77 11.89 3.27
C GLU A 86 1.81 12.93 3.70
N LEU A 87 1.44 13.78 4.67
CA LEU A 87 2.34 14.77 5.24
C LEU A 87 3.41 14.13 6.12
N GLU A 88 3.03 13.20 7.01
CA GLU A 88 3.98 12.43 7.82
C GLU A 88 4.97 11.67 6.94
N TRP A 89 4.47 11.04 5.88
CA TRP A 89 5.30 10.35 4.89
C TRP A 89 6.30 11.31 4.25
N MET A 90 5.84 12.48 3.79
CA MET A 90 6.71 13.49 3.17
C MET A 90 7.74 14.04 4.16
N LEU A 91 7.37 14.31 5.41
CA LEU A 91 8.30 14.78 6.43
C LEU A 91 9.35 13.72 6.78
N ALA A 92 8.95 12.45 6.82
CA ALA A 92 9.87 11.35 7.07
C ALA A 92 10.96 11.22 5.99
N THR A 93 10.67 11.58 4.73
CA THR A 93 11.69 11.59 3.65
C THR A 93 12.87 12.53 3.90
N LYS A 94 12.76 13.47 4.85
CA LYS A 94 13.87 14.36 5.23
C LYS A 94 14.93 13.65 6.10
N LYS A 95 14.63 12.45 6.63
CA LYS A 95 15.57 11.65 7.40
C LYS A 95 16.46 10.84 6.44
N LYS A 96 17.76 10.77 6.73
CA LYS A 96 18.74 10.12 5.86
C LYS A 96 18.48 8.61 5.74
N GLU A 97 17.95 8.02 6.80
CA GLU A 97 17.63 6.60 6.90
C GLU A 97 16.29 6.23 6.23
N PHE A 98 15.54 7.21 5.72
CA PHE A 98 14.25 6.96 5.11
C PHE A 98 14.41 6.49 3.66
N GLU A 99 14.38 5.18 3.49
CA GLU A 99 14.40 4.54 2.17
C GLU A 99 12.98 4.44 1.57
N TRP A 100 12.87 4.80 0.29
CA TRP A 100 11.62 4.75 -0.47
C TRP A 100 11.87 4.59 -1.98
N GLY A 101 10.83 4.11 -2.67
CA GLY A 101 10.83 3.95 -4.13
C GLY A 101 10.87 2.51 -4.62
N TYR A 102 10.85 1.53 -3.70
CA TYR A 102 10.71 0.10 -4.04
C TYR A 102 9.28 -0.26 -4.41
N VAL A 103 8.32 0.25 -3.64
CA VAL A 103 6.89 0.06 -3.83
C VAL A 103 6.20 1.40 -3.63
N TRP A 104 5.08 1.59 -4.32
CA TRP A 104 4.15 2.64 -3.93
C TRP A 104 3.61 2.35 -2.53
N GLU A 105 3.31 3.37 -1.72
CA GLU A 105 2.94 3.16 -0.32
C GLU A 105 1.61 3.83 0.02
N TRP A 106 0.65 3.05 0.52
CA TRP A 106 -0.62 3.58 1.04
C TRP A 106 -0.39 4.57 2.17
N THR A 107 -1.17 5.66 2.15
CA THR A 107 -1.30 6.62 3.25
C THR A 107 -2.74 6.65 3.74
N ASN A 108 -2.98 7.20 4.93
CA ASN A 108 -4.29 7.27 5.55
C ASN A 108 -5.17 8.41 5.03
N ASP A 109 -4.69 9.20 4.06
CA ASP A 109 -5.40 10.36 3.54
C ASP A 109 -6.27 9.96 2.36
N THR A 110 -7.54 10.39 2.41
CA THR A 110 -8.38 10.46 1.23
C THR A 110 -7.78 11.46 0.24
N PHE A 111 -7.75 11.10 -1.03
CA PHE A 111 -7.30 11.98 -2.09
C PHE A 111 -8.29 13.14 -2.22
N MET A 112 -7.90 14.27 -1.66
CA MET A 112 -8.65 15.51 -1.69
C MET A 112 -7.84 16.59 -2.40
N SER A 113 -8.53 17.63 -2.88
CA SER A 113 -7.88 18.85 -3.31
C SER A 113 -7.20 19.54 -2.13
N TYR A 114 -6.11 20.24 -2.41
CA TYR A 114 -5.61 21.25 -1.47
C TYR A 114 -6.45 22.52 -1.55
N LYS A 115 -6.43 23.33 -0.48
CA LYS A 115 -7.29 24.51 -0.27
C LYS A 115 -7.37 25.47 -1.48
N GLU A 116 -6.31 25.55 -2.28
CA GLU A 116 -6.18 26.47 -3.42
C GLU A 116 -5.93 25.75 -4.75
N PHE A 117 -6.29 24.47 -4.82
CA PHE A 117 -6.14 23.68 -6.04
C PHE A 117 -6.90 24.32 -7.22
N ARG A 118 -6.20 24.50 -8.33
CA ARG A 118 -6.77 24.81 -9.64
C ARG A 118 -6.35 23.70 -10.61
N PRO A 119 -7.27 23.14 -11.40
CA PRO A 119 -6.91 22.08 -12.33
C PRO A 119 -5.96 22.61 -13.40
N HIS A 120 -5.06 21.73 -13.86
CA HIS A 120 -4.34 21.92 -15.12
C HIS A 120 -5.33 21.86 -16.30
N PRO A 121 -5.03 22.40 -17.50
CA PRO A 121 -5.87 22.23 -18.69
C PRO A 121 -6.32 20.79 -19.00
N TYR A 122 -5.58 19.80 -18.50
CA TYR A 122 -6.07 18.43 -18.43
C TYR A 122 -6.86 18.24 -17.13
N GLU A 123 -8.10 18.72 -17.13
CA GLU A 123 -8.91 18.84 -15.90
C GLU A 123 -9.24 17.49 -15.25
N ASP A 124 -9.43 16.46 -16.07
CA ASP A 124 -9.83 15.11 -15.63
C ASP A 124 -8.71 14.31 -14.99
N TYR A 125 -7.47 14.83 -15.00
CA TYR A 125 -6.32 14.12 -14.45
C TYR A 125 -6.44 13.87 -12.94
N SER A 126 -7.08 14.78 -12.19
CA SER A 126 -7.18 14.67 -10.72
C SER A 126 -8.57 14.90 -10.17
N LYS A 127 -9.28 15.92 -10.69
CA LYS A 127 -10.54 16.38 -10.11
C LYS A 127 -11.62 15.30 -9.98
N PRO A 128 -11.84 14.41 -10.96
CA PRO A 128 -12.85 13.36 -10.86
C PRO A 128 -12.56 12.30 -9.78
N TRP A 129 -11.30 12.18 -9.36
CA TRP A 129 -10.85 11.10 -8.48
C TRP A 129 -10.83 11.50 -7.00
N PHE A 130 -11.22 12.73 -6.66
CA PHE A 130 -11.31 13.18 -5.28
C PHE A 130 -12.41 12.44 -4.49
N ASN A 131 -12.29 12.41 -3.17
CA ASN A 131 -13.23 11.82 -2.20
C ASN A 131 -13.28 10.28 -2.15
N ASP A 132 -13.10 9.58 -3.28
CA ASP A 132 -13.26 8.12 -3.36
C ASP A 132 -11.93 7.35 -3.31
N HIS A 133 -10.81 8.03 -3.56
CA HIS A 133 -9.49 7.40 -3.64
C HIS A 133 -8.68 7.66 -2.38
N GLN A 134 -7.74 6.78 -2.06
CA GLN A 134 -6.73 7.02 -1.03
C GLN A 134 -5.42 7.46 -1.70
N VAL A 135 -4.69 8.33 -1.01
CA VAL A 135 -3.39 8.81 -1.46
C VAL A 135 -2.34 7.71 -1.31
N VAL A 136 -1.51 7.61 -2.33
CA VAL A 136 -0.38 6.69 -2.40
C VAL A 136 0.88 7.49 -2.74
N LYS A 137 1.94 7.27 -1.96
CA LYS A 137 3.18 8.05 -1.99
C LYS A 137 4.38 7.20 -2.43
N GLY A 138 5.47 7.89 -2.76
CA GLY A 138 6.71 7.28 -3.19
C GLY A 138 6.75 7.00 -4.69
N THR A 139 7.25 5.82 -5.05
CA THR A 139 7.27 5.23 -6.39
C THR A 139 7.44 3.71 -6.23
N SER A 140 7.14 2.93 -7.26
CA SER A 140 7.58 1.51 -7.30
C SER A 140 8.83 1.32 -8.17
N PHE A 141 9.44 0.13 -8.07
CA PHE A 141 10.53 -0.31 -8.95
C PHE A 141 10.16 -0.24 -10.44
N ALA A 142 8.87 -0.32 -10.78
CA ALA A 142 8.36 -0.21 -12.15
C ALA A 142 8.13 1.24 -12.62
N THR A 143 8.26 2.23 -11.73
CA THR A 143 8.04 3.64 -12.06
C THR A 143 9.30 4.22 -12.73
N GLN A 144 9.14 4.92 -13.85
CA GLN A 144 10.29 5.55 -14.53
C GLN A 144 10.93 6.62 -13.64
N LYS A 145 12.28 6.66 -13.62
CA LYS A 145 13.07 7.56 -12.75
C LYS A 145 12.65 9.03 -12.82
N LYS A 146 12.27 9.54 -14.00
CA LYS A 146 11.83 10.93 -14.21
C LYS A 146 10.53 11.31 -13.49
N PHE A 147 9.72 10.33 -13.09
CA PHE A 147 8.50 10.55 -12.31
C PHE A 147 8.73 10.42 -10.80
N LYS A 148 9.96 10.13 -10.36
CA LYS A 148 10.30 10.04 -8.93
C LYS A 148 10.29 11.43 -8.30
N CYS A 149 9.21 11.75 -7.60
CA CYS A 149 9.03 13.04 -6.94
C CYS A 149 8.33 12.87 -5.59
N ILE A 150 8.93 13.41 -4.52
CA ILE A 150 8.39 13.34 -3.15
C ILE A 150 6.98 13.98 -3.06
N ARG A 151 6.73 15.02 -3.87
CA ARG A 151 5.44 15.73 -3.90
C ARG A 151 4.39 15.04 -4.75
N PHE A 152 4.76 14.05 -5.56
CA PHE A 152 3.80 13.32 -6.39
C PHE A 152 2.76 12.61 -5.50
N ARG A 153 1.48 12.71 -5.88
CA ARG A 153 0.36 12.07 -5.20
C ARG A 153 -0.27 11.13 -6.20
N ASN A 154 0.01 9.84 -6.07
CA ASN A 154 -0.75 8.84 -6.77
C ASN A 154 -2.03 8.54 -5.96
N PHE A 155 -3.03 7.94 -6.59
CA PHE A 155 -4.32 7.71 -5.95
C PHE A 155 -5.01 6.48 -6.53
N TYR A 156 -5.58 5.65 -5.66
CA TYR A 156 -6.30 4.44 -6.05
C TYR A 156 -7.47 4.18 -5.12
N GLN A 157 -8.49 3.50 -5.63
CA GLN A 157 -9.55 2.97 -4.78
C GLN A 157 -8.99 1.94 -3.80
N LYS A 158 -9.55 1.91 -2.58
CA LYS A 158 -9.04 1.11 -1.46
C LYS A 158 -8.90 -0.40 -1.75
N HIS A 159 -9.75 -0.92 -2.63
CA HIS A 159 -9.80 -2.34 -2.98
C HIS A 159 -8.72 -2.79 -3.98
N ARG A 160 -8.07 -1.85 -4.66
CA ARG A 160 -7.09 -2.13 -5.72
C ARG A 160 -5.86 -2.82 -5.13
N ASN A 161 -5.44 -3.92 -5.75
CA ASN A 161 -4.26 -4.71 -5.41
C ASN A 161 -3.46 -5.16 -6.64
N ASP A 162 -3.92 -4.80 -7.84
CA ASP A 162 -3.25 -5.03 -9.13
C ASP A 162 -2.05 -4.10 -9.37
N VAL A 163 -1.89 -3.07 -8.53
CA VAL A 163 -0.79 -2.10 -8.62
C VAL A 163 0.36 -2.53 -7.70
N PHE A 164 1.60 -2.14 -8.03
CA PHE A 164 2.79 -2.37 -7.19
C PHE A 164 2.81 -1.51 -5.91
N ILE A 165 1.79 -1.69 -5.07
CA ILE A 165 1.57 -0.93 -3.83
C ILE A 165 1.78 -1.86 -2.63
N GLY A 166 2.57 -1.37 -1.69
CA GLY A 166 2.69 -1.86 -0.33
C GLY A 166 2.31 -0.76 0.65
N PHE A 167 2.94 -0.75 1.81
CA PHE A 167 2.69 0.27 2.82
C PHE A 167 3.83 0.36 3.82
N ARG A 168 3.82 1.42 4.62
CA ARG A 168 4.59 1.51 5.85
C ARG A 168 3.67 1.85 7.01
N THR A 169 4.18 1.70 8.23
CA THR A 169 3.38 1.91 9.44
C THR A 169 4.02 2.97 10.32
N VAL A 170 3.19 3.78 10.94
CA VAL A 170 3.59 4.75 11.98
C VAL A 170 2.90 4.41 13.28
N LYS A 171 3.48 4.92 14.37
CA LYS A 171 2.92 4.81 15.71
C LYS A 171 3.01 6.18 16.35
N ASP A 172 1.92 6.60 16.96
CA ASP A 172 1.91 7.83 17.75
C ASP A 172 2.82 7.66 18.97
N LEU A 173 3.62 8.68 19.27
CA LEU A 173 4.39 8.74 20.50
C LEU A 173 3.42 9.16 21.61
N LEU A 174 3.30 8.30 22.63
CA LEU A 174 2.58 8.62 23.86
C LEU A 174 3.37 9.64 24.67
#